data_AF-A0A6S6VZN2-F1
#
_entry.id   AF-A0A6S6VZN2-F1
#
_cell.length_a   1.000
_cell.length_b   1.000
_cell.length_c   1.000
_cell.angle_alpha   90.00
_cell.angle_beta   90.00
_cell.angle_gamma   90.00
#
_symmetry.space_group_name_H-M   'P 1'
#
loop_
_entity.id
_entity.type
_entity.pdbx_description
1 polymer ?
#
loop_
_entity_poly.entity_id
_entity_poly.type
_entity_poly.pdbx_seq_one_letter_code
_entity_poly.pdbx_strand_id
1 'polypeptide(L)'
;MMDSETRGELVLLGRVIFSLIITLLILSYTAVGLRLWVRYRITRSPGWDDAAMVATLVLFSAYCAFILAIACRTRNAAHKPYNEDNVRLSLIFVQLSEVFYILTTTLLKISLGLFFLRVLTKKWQKLIFHIALTISTTYGFLYVFVALFQCGDPTRLADNLLHPSSPNCLPSAFLMCTGYVYGIINVIADWTFVLLPVSVLMDSDLDRRSKISVSIVMCLGAVGSVSSVLRMVYLSGLQLQSVGLASVTSRKVTIWATAEPGTGIVAASVAILRPLVRKMAADVREKAKLHSRKGSHQSDDTIRLTRRASFTPPFKKKPGMYSLHSEDDENPWSPTLMAEERGIGGDGVPKMIVVKGMMSPAMGPKAMPDDIV
;
A
#
# COMPACT_ATOMS: atom_id res chain seq x y z
N MET A 1 -21.53 16.24 -37.75
CA MET A 1 -21.69 17.40 -36.85
C MET A 1 -21.65 16.86 -35.42
N MET A 2 -20.72 17.29 -34.57
CA MET A 2 -20.60 16.73 -33.21
C MET A 2 -21.59 17.41 -32.28
N ASP A 3 -22.37 16.63 -31.55
CA ASP A 3 -23.43 17.16 -30.69
C ASP A 3 -22.89 17.98 -29.51
N SER A 4 -23.71 18.94 -29.07
CA SER A 4 -23.43 19.87 -27.98
C SER A 4 -23.22 19.16 -26.63
N GLU A 5 -23.96 18.09 -26.35
CA GLU A 5 -23.81 17.27 -25.14
C GLU A 5 -22.48 16.53 -25.15
N THR A 6 -22.14 15.90 -26.30
CA THR A 6 -20.85 15.24 -26.51
C THR A 6 -19.68 16.21 -26.32
N ARG A 7 -19.83 17.48 -26.73
CA ARG A 7 -18.83 18.53 -26.49
C ARG A 7 -18.71 18.93 -25.02
N GLY A 8 -19.80 18.88 -24.25
CA GLY A 8 -19.80 19.09 -22.80
C GLY A 8 -19.04 17.98 -22.06
N GLU A 9 -19.39 16.72 -22.34
CA GLU A 9 -18.65 15.52 -21.90
C GLU A 9 -17.16 15.59 -22.27
N LEU A 10 -16.85 16.16 -23.45
CA LEU A 10 -15.48 16.41 -23.89
C LEU A 10 -14.70 17.32 -22.95
N VAL A 11 -15.25 18.47 -22.57
CA VAL A 11 -14.58 19.39 -21.64
C VAL A 11 -14.51 18.81 -20.22
N LEU A 12 -15.57 18.12 -19.76
CA LEU A 12 -15.63 17.54 -18.41
C LEU A 12 -14.54 16.47 -18.19
N LEU A 13 -14.51 15.44 -19.04
CA LEU A 13 -13.52 14.36 -18.94
C LEU A 13 -12.07 14.88 -19.07
N GLY A 14 -11.83 15.93 -19.86
CA GLY A 14 -10.51 16.58 -19.94
C GLY A 14 -10.08 17.23 -18.62
N ARG A 15 -11.01 17.89 -17.91
CA ARG A 15 -10.76 18.44 -16.56
C ARG A 15 -10.53 17.33 -15.54
N VAL A 16 -11.28 16.23 -15.63
CA VAL A 16 -11.11 15.05 -14.75
C VAL A 16 -9.71 14.45 -14.93
N ILE A 17 -9.23 14.24 -16.16
CA ILE A 17 -7.87 13.74 -16.44
C ILE A 17 -6.81 14.65 -15.80
N PHE A 18 -6.93 15.98 -15.97
CA PHE A 18 -5.98 16.93 -15.38
C PHE A 18 -5.92 16.81 -13.85
N SER A 19 -7.07 16.88 -13.17
CA SER A 19 -7.15 16.76 -11.71
C SER A 19 -6.67 15.40 -11.20
N LEU A 20 -6.98 14.31 -11.91
CA LEU A 20 -6.53 12.96 -11.61
C LEU A 20 -5.00 12.86 -11.64
N ILE A 21 -4.37 13.33 -12.72
CA ILE A 21 -2.91 13.29 -12.91
C ILE A 21 -2.20 14.04 -11.78
N ILE A 22 -2.60 15.28 -11.50
CA ILE A 22 -1.96 16.10 -10.46
C ILE A 22 -2.11 15.43 -9.08
N THR A 23 -3.30 14.93 -8.75
CA THR A 23 -3.56 14.26 -7.46
C THR A 23 -2.72 12.99 -7.32
N LEU A 24 -2.69 12.14 -8.35
CA LEU A 24 -1.92 10.89 -8.35
C LEU A 24 -0.41 11.13 -8.31
N LEU A 25 0.11 12.14 -9.01
CA LEU A 25 1.53 12.51 -8.94
C LEU A 25 1.90 12.95 -7.52
N ILE A 26 1.18 13.90 -6.92
CA ILE A 26 1.45 14.35 -5.55
C ILE A 26 1.40 13.18 -4.56
N LEU A 27 0.40 12.30 -4.67
CA LEU A 27 0.26 11.14 -3.81
C LEU A 27 1.36 10.10 -4.05
N SER A 28 1.80 9.90 -5.29
CA SER A 28 2.89 8.97 -5.63
C SER A 28 4.25 9.47 -5.13
N TYR A 29 4.57 10.75 -5.33
CA TYR A 29 5.80 11.36 -4.83
C TYR A 29 5.88 11.34 -3.30
N THR A 30 4.78 11.68 -2.62
CA THR A 30 4.74 11.63 -1.14
C THR A 30 4.84 10.20 -0.60
N ALA A 31 4.13 9.23 -1.20
CA ALA A 31 4.18 7.84 -0.78
C ALA A 31 5.55 7.19 -1.03
N VAL A 32 6.18 7.42 -2.19
CA VAL A 32 7.52 6.90 -2.51
C VAL A 32 8.58 7.60 -1.67
N GLY A 33 8.52 8.93 -1.49
CA GLY A 33 9.45 9.66 -0.63
C GLY A 33 9.43 9.14 0.82
N LEU A 34 8.24 8.90 1.36
CA LEU A 34 8.08 8.31 2.69
C LEU A 34 8.57 6.84 2.73
N ARG A 35 8.35 6.05 1.67
CA ARG A 35 8.88 4.66 1.55
C ARG A 35 10.40 4.65 1.61
N LEU A 36 11.07 5.53 0.85
CA LEU A 36 12.52 5.66 0.87
C LEU A 36 13.01 6.09 2.26
N TRP A 37 12.35 7.06 2.90
CA TRP A 37 12.69 7.48 4.26
C TRP A 37 12.64 6.32 5.27
N VAL A 38 11.60 5.48 5.22
CA VAL A 38 11.53 4.25 6.03
C VAL A 38 12.70 3.31 5.73
N ARG A 39 12.92 2.98 4.46
CA ARG A 39 13.93 2.01 4.01
C ARG A 39 15.35 2.42 4.38
N TYR A 40 15.72 3.68 4.12
CA TYR A 40 17.07 4.19 4.40
C TYR A 40 17.27 4.53 5.88
N ARG A 41 16.32 5.20 6.53
CA ARG A 41 16.55 5.79 7.86
C ARG A 41 16.08 4.95 9.04
N ILE A 42 15.02 4.16 8.88
CA ILE A 42 14.38 3.41 9.97
C ILE A 42 14.72 1.92 9.90
N THR A 43 14.47 1.28 8.77
CA THR A 43 14.74 -0.16 8.57
C THR A 43 16.17 -0.44 8.10
N ARG A 44 16.89 0.59 7.65
CA ARG A 44 18.29 0.55 7.17
C ARG A 44 18.57 -0.62 6.21
N SER A 45 17.62 -0.89 5.33
CA SER A 45 17.62 -2.04 4.42
C SER A 45 17.02 -1.63 3.07
N PRO A 46 17.73 -0.79 2.29
CA PRO A 46 17.35 -0.50 0.91
C PRO A 46 17.41 -1.78 0.08
N GLY A 47 16.42 -2.00 -0.77
CA GLY A 47 16.38 -3.14 -1.67
C GLY A 47 16.26 -2.74 -3.14
N TRP A 48 16.56 -3.68 -4.04
CA TRP A 48 16.30 -3.54 -5.47
C TRP A 48 14.82 -3.24 -5.79
N ASP A 49 13.89 -3.65 -4.92
CA ASP A 49 12.48 -3.29 -4.99
C ASP A 49 12.24 -1.78 -4.85
N ASP A 50 13.06 -1.07 -4.06
CA ASP A 50 12.95 0.38 -3.89
C ASP A 50 13.56 1.13 -5.09
N ALA A 51 14.68 0.66 -5.64
CA ALA A 51 15.26 1.21 -6.86
C ALA A 51 14.29 1.07 -8.07
N ALA A 52 13.67 -0.11 -8.23
CA ALA A 52 12.64 -0.34 -9.23
C ALA A 52 11.41 0.58 -9.03
N MET A 53 11.02 0.86 -7.78
CA MET A 53 9.92 1.79 -7.48
C MET A 53 10.27 3.24 -7.85
N VAL A 54 11.51 3.69 -7.62
CA VAL A 54 11.97 5.02 -8.05
C VAL A 54 11.99 5.14 -9.57
N ALA A 55 12.50 4.13 -10.27
CA ALA A 55 12.45 4.09 -11.74
C ALA A 55 11.00 4.11 -12.26
N THR A 56 10.09 3.37 -11.60
CA THR A 56 8.64 3.40 -11.89
C THR A 56 8.06 4.81 -11.74
N LEU A 57 8.41 5.53 -10.66
CA LEU A 57 7.93 6.91 -10.43
C LEU A 57 8.43 7.89 -11.51
N VAL A 58 9.68 7.75 -11.96
CA VAL A 58 10.25 8.58 -13.03
C VAL A 58 9.52 8.34 -14.36
N LEU A 59 9.29 7.08 -14.72
CA LEU A 59 8.55 6.72 -15.93
C LEU A 59 7.09 7.16 -15.87
N PHE A 60 6.43 7.02 -14.71
CA PHE A 60 5.06 7.50 -14.51
C PHE A 60 4.98 9.03 -14.65
N SER A 61 5.99 9.74 -14.15
CA SER A 61 6.08 11.21 -14.29
C SER A 61 6.25 11.62 -15.75
N ALA A 62 7.07 10.90 -16.52
CA ALA A 62 7.20 11.11 -17.97
C ALA A 62 5.89 10.83 -18.71
N TYR A 63 5.23 9.70 -18.43
CA TYR A 63 3.90 9.38 -18.96
C TYR A 63 2.90 10.51 -18.72
N CYS A 64 2.75 10.94 -17.46
CA CYS A 64 1.85 12.03 -17.09
C CYS A 64 2.20 13.35 -17.78
N ALA A 65 3.49 13.65 -17.97
CA ALA A 65 3.93 14.84 -18.69
C ALA A 65 3.52 14.83 -20.17
N PHE A 66 3.60 13.69 -20.87
CA PHE A 66 3.11 13.58 -22.25
C PHE A 66 1.58 13.75 -22.34
N ILE A 67 0.80 13.12 -21.44
CA ILE A 67 -0.66 13.29 -21.40
C ILE A 67 -1.04 14.75 -21.10
N LEU A 68 -0.36 15.41 -20.16
CA LEU A 68 -0.54 16.83 -19.87
C LEU A 68 -0.20 17.72 -21.09
N ALA A 69 0.90 17.43 -21.80
CA ALA A 69 1.29 18.17 -23.00
C ALA A 69 0.22 18.06 -24.11
N ILE A 70 -0.34 16.86 -24.33
CA ILE A 70 -1.45 16.64 -25.26
C ILE A 70 -2.68 17.45 -24.81
N ALA A 71 -3.06 17.39 -23.53
CA ALA A 71 -4.21 18.10 -23.00
C ALA A 71 -4.09 19.64 -23.13
N CYS A 72 -2.93 20.20 -22.81
CA CYS A 72 -2.63 21.63 -22.97
C CYS A 72 -2.70 22.07 -24.43
N ARG A 73 -2.18 21.27 -25.37
CA ARG A 73 -2.21 21.60 -26.81
C ARG A 73 -3.61 21.50 -27.39
N THR A 74 -4.39 20.48 -27.04
CA THR A 74 -5.80 20.36 -27.45
C THR A 74 -6.64 21.53 -26.95
N ARG A 75 -6.39 22.01 -25.72
CA ARG A 75 -7.03 23.23 -25.19
C ARG A 75 -6.66 24.48 -25.98
N ASN A 76 -5.38 24.66 -26.32
CA ASN A 76 -4.90 25.83 -27.07
C ASN A 76 -5.34 25.81 -28.55
N ALA A 77 -5.51 24.62 -29.13
CA ALA A 77 -5.99 24.42 -30.50
C ALA A 77 -7.49 24.76 -30.67
N ALA A 78 -8.27 24.88 -29.59
CA ALA A 78 -9.66 25.34 -29.66
C ALA A 78 -9.82 26.79 -30.16
N HIS A 79 -8.72 27.55 -30.26
CA HIS A 79 -8.70 28.96 -30.67
C HIS A 79 -7.86 29.24 -31.93
N LYS A 80 -7.32 28.22 -32.61
CA LYS A 80 -6.54 28.37 -33.85
C LYS A 80 -6.81 27.23 -34.83
N PRO A 81 -6.77 27.46 -36.16
CA PRO A 81 -6.86 26.39 -37.14
C PRO A 81 -5.75 25.36 -36.93
N TYR A 82 -6.08 24.09 -37.18
CA TYR A 82 -5.25 22.94 -36.85
C TYR A 82 -4.09 22.81 -37.86
N ASN A 83 -2.91 23.36 -37.52
CA ASN A 83 -1.71 23.23 -38.35
C ASN A 83 -1.20 21.77 -38.36
N GLU A 84 -0.74 21.25 -39.50
CA GLU A 84 -0.35 19.84 -39.66
C GLU A 84 0.76 19.41 -38.68
N ASP A 85 1.74 20.30 -38.42
CA ASP A 85 2.79 20.08 -37.41
C ASP A 85 2.24 19.80 -35.99
N ASN A 86 1.08 20.38 -35.65
CA ASN A 86 0.44 20.13 -34.37
C ASN A 86 -0.20 18.74 -34.31
N VAL A 87 -0.71 18.22 -35.42
CA VAL A 87 -1.19 16.83 -35.52
C VAL A 87 -0.02 15.88 -35.35
N ARG A 88 1.02 16.07 -36.17
CA ARG A 88 2.23 15.24 -36.24
C ARG A 88 2.87 15.08 -34.86
N LEU A 89 3.11 16.19 -34.16
CA LEU A 89 3.72 16.15 -32.83
C LEU A 89 2.77 15.66 -31.72
N SER A 90 1.45 15.74 -31.90
CA SER A 90 0.49 15.13 -30.96
C SER A 90 0.45 13.61 -31.09
N LEU A 91 0.54 13.07 -32.32
CA LEU A 91 0.67 11.63 -32.56
C LEU A 91 1.95 11.06 -31.93
N ILE A 92 3.08 11.76 -32.04
CA ILE A 92 4.34 11.40 -31.36
C ILE A 92 4.13 11.33 -29.84
N PHE A 93 3.49 12.34 -29.23
CA PHE A 93 3.25 12.34 -27.78
C PHE A 93 2.30 11.22 -27.34
N VAL A 94 1.31 10.85 -28.15
CA VAL A 94 0.45 9.68 -27.88
C VAL A 94 1.29 8.40 -27.87
N GLN A 95 2.11 8.15 -28.90
CA GLN A 95 2.95 6.94 -28.94
C GLN A 95 3.95 6.89 -27.76
N LEU A 96 4.62 8.00 -27.47
CA LEU A 96 5.52 8.08 -26.32
C LEU A 96 4.77 7.80 -25.01
N SER A 97 3.55 8.34 -24.84
CA SER A 97 2.75 8.04 -23.65
C SER A 97 2.38 6.55 -23.53
N GLU A 98 2.08 5.86 -24.64
CA GLU A 98 1.86 4.41 -24.60
C GLU A 98 3.12 3.65 -24.17
N VAL A 99 4.28 3.98 -24.74
CA VAL A 99 5.58 3.37 -24.37
C VAL A 99 5.91 3.61 -22.89
N PHE A 100 5.77 4.84 -22.39
CA PHE A 100 6.02 5.14 -20.98
C PHE A 100 5.00 4.47 -20.05
N TYR A 101 3.74 4.29 -20.45
CA TYR A 101 2.74 3.51 -19.70
C TYR A 101 3.15 2.04 -19.59
N ILE A 102 3.51 1.38 -20.70
CA ILE A 102 3.93 -0.04 -20.70
C ILE A 102 5.18 -0.24 -19.84
N LEU A 103 6.18 0.65 -19.94
CA LEU A 103 7.38 0.60 -19.11
C LEU A 103 7.05 0.82 -17.62
N THR A 104 6.16 1.76 -17.31
CA THR A 104 5.72 2.03 -15.92
C THR A 104 5.02 0.83 -15.31
N THR A 105 4.03 0.24 -15.98
CA THR A 105 3.31 -0.93 -15.46
C THR A 105 4.22 -2.15 -15.34
N THR A 106 5.16 -2.33 -16.27
CA THR A 106 6.18 -3.38 -16.21
C THR A 106 7.13 -3.20 -15.01
N LEU A 107 7.73 -2.02 -14.81
CA LEU A 107 8.61 -1.79 -13.65
C LEU A 107 7.87 -1.84 -12.30
N LEU A 108 6.60 -1.41 -12.27
CA LEU A 108 5.75 -1.55 -11.09
C LEU A 108 5.59 -3.03 -10.69
N LYS A 109 5.32 -3.90 -11.66
CA LYS A 109 5.24 -5.36 -11.45
C LYS A 109 6.57 -5.95 -11.01
N ILE A 110 7.70 -5.50 -11.55
CA ILE A 110 9.04 -5.90 -11.07
C ILE A 110 9.25 -5.47 -9.61
N SER A 111 8.94 -4.22 -9.24
CA SER A 111 9.11 -3.73 -7.86
C SER A 111 8.25 -4.53 -6.87
N LEU A 112 6.96 -4.71 -7.19
CA LEU A 112 6.04 -5.55 -6.40
C LEU A 112 6.53 -7.00 -6.33
N GLY A 113 7.01 -7.54 -7.44
CA GLY A 113 7.44 -8.92 -7.53
C GLY A 113 8.71 -9.23 -6.75
N LEU A 114 9.70 -8.34 -6.79
CA LEU A 114 10.91 -8.42 -5.95
C LEU A 114 10.56 -8.33 -4.47
N PHE A 115 9.60 -7.47 -4.10
CA PHE A 115 9.07 -7.41 -2.74
C PHE A 115 8.41 -8.73 -2.33
N PHE A 116 7.54 -9.31 -3.16
CA PHE A 116 6.88 -10.59 -2.86
C PHE A 116 7.85 -11.77 -2.78
N LEU A 117 8.84 -11.88 -3.68
CA LEU A 117 9.84 -12.97 -3.64
C LEU A 117 10.67 -12.97 -2.34
N ARG A 118 10.82 -11.81 -1.68
CA ARG A 118 11.43 -11.66 -0.35
C ARG A 118 10.49 -12.12 0.78
N VAL A 119 9.18 -11.94 0.63
CA VAL A 119 8.16 -12.31 1.65
C VAL A 119 7.74 -13.77 1.57
N LEU A 120 7.65 -14.34 0.38
CA LEU A 120 7.33 -15.75 0.17
C LEU A 120 8.38 -16.66 0.83
N THR A 121 7.96 -17.83 1.33
CA THR A 121 8.84 -18.82 1.99
C THR A 121 8.89 -20.14 1.24
N LYS A 122 7.74 -20.65 0.76
CA LYS A 122 7.64 -21.94 0.05
C LYS A 122 8.28 -21.86 -1.35
N LYS A 123 9.08 -22.87 -1.71
CA LYS A 123 9.80 -22.93 -3.00
C LYS A 123 8.86 -22.93 -4.22
N TRP A 124 7.79 -23.73 -4.18
CA TRP A 124 6.81 -23.82 -5.28
C TRP A 124 6.11 -22.49 -5.57
N GLN A 125 5.68 -21.76 -4.52
CA GLN A 125 5.08 -20.43 -4.67
C GLN A 125 6.07 -19.43 -5.29
N LYS A 126 7.35 -19.44 -4.85
CA LYS A 126 8.41 -18.61 -5.47
C LYS A 126 8.62 -18.93 -6.93
N LEU A 127 8.61 -20.21 -7.31
CA LEU A 127 8.80 -20.66 -8.69
C LEU A 127 7.67 -20.14 -9.59
N ILE A 128 6.40 -20.37 -9.22
CA ILE A 128 5.24 -19.89 -9.99
C ILE A 128 5.28 -18.36 -10.10
N PHE A 129 5.56 -17.66 -9.00
CA PHE A 129 5.66 -16.21 -8.98
C PHE A 129 6.77 -15.68 -9.90
N HIS A 130 7.95 -16.32 -9.86
CA HIS A 130 9.10 -15.93 -10.69
C HIS A 130 8.86 -16.20 -12.18
N ILE A 131 8.18 -17.30 -12.53
CA ILE A 131 7.78 -17.60 -13.92
C ILE A 131 6.78 -16.54 -14.41
N ALA A 132 5.71 -16.27 -13.66
CA ALA A 132 4.69 -15.29 -14.04
C ALA A 132 5.27 -13.87 -14.20
N LEU A 133 6.12 -13.44 -13.25
CA LEU A 133 6.82 -12.15 -13.35
C LEU A 133 7.74 -12.10 -14.57
N THR A 134 8.51 -13.16 -14.83
CA THR A 134 9.45 -13.20 -15.97
C THR A 134 8.69 -13.15 -17.30
N ILE A 135 7.64 -13.95 -17.48
CA ILE A 135 6.82 -13.94 -18.71
C ILE A 135 6.18 -12.56 -18.93
N SER A 136 5.54 -11.99 -17.89
CA SER A 136 4.92 -10.66 -17.98
C SER A 136 5.93 -9.56 -18.29
N THR A 137 7.13 -9.64 -17.71
CA THR A 137 8.20 -8.65 -17.90
C THR A 137 8.80 -8.74 -19.29
N THR A 138 9.18 -9.95 -19.74
CA THR A 138 9.73 -10.20 -21.07
C THR A 138 8.73 -9.76 -22.15
N TYR A 139 7.46 -10.14 -22.04
CA TYR A 139 6.46 -9.73 -23.01
C TYR A 139 6.19 -8.22 -22.97
N GLY A 140 6.18 -7.59 -21.79
CA GLY A 140 6.07 -6.14 -21.65
C GLY A 140 7.17 -5.39 -22.40
N PHE A 141 8.44 -5.81 -22.25
CA PHE A 141 9.56 -5.24 -23.01
C PHE A 141 9.44 -5.53 -24.51
N LEU A 142 9.06 -6.74 -24.94
CA LEU A 142 8.82 -7.05 -26.35
C LEU A 142 7.72 -6.15 -26.95
N TYR A 143 6.64 -5.90 -26.21
CA TYR A 143 5.56 -5.03 -26.66
C TYR A 143 6.00 -3.55 -26.76
N VAL A 144 6.95 -3.09 -25.93
CA VAL A 144 7.61 -1.78 -26.13
C VAL A 144 8.38 -1.71 -27.44
N PHE A 145 9.12 -2.77 -27.82
CA PHE A 145 9.79 -2.81 -29.13
C PHE A 145 8.77 -2.80 -30.28
N VAL A 146 7.68 -3.57 -30.19
CA VAL A 146 6.58 -3.52 -31.18
C VAL A 146 6.02 -2.10 -31.28
N ALA A 147 5.70 -1.44 -30.16
CA ALA A 147 5.16 -0.08 -30.15
C ALA A 147 6.15 0.97 -30.72
N LEU A 148 7.46 0.82 -30.50
CA LEU A 148 8.46 1.75 -31.04
C LEU A 148 8.71 1.56 -32.54
N PHE A 149 8.75 0.30 -33.00
CA PHE A 149 9.15 -0.07 -34.37
C PHE A 149 7.97 -0.48 -35.27
N GLN A 150 6.72 -0.21 -34.85
CA GLN A 150 5.50 -0.60 -35.59
C GLN A 150 5.42 -0.05 -37.02
N CYS A 151 6.16 1.02 -37.35
CA CYS A 151 6.26 1.59 -38.69
C CYS A 151 7.71 1.74 -39.18
N GLY A 152 8.57 0.80 -38.79
CA GLY A 152 9.99 0.78 -39.15
C GLY A 152 10.77 1.84 -38.39
N ASP A 153 11.22 2.88 -39.07
CA ASP A 153 12.06 3.93 -38.50
C ASP A 153 11.26 4.83 -37.51
N PRO A 154 11.62 4.89 -36.22
CA PRO A 154 10.92 5.71 -35.23
C PRO A 154 11.01 7.22 -35.53
N THR A 155 11.98 7.69 -36.32
CA THR A 155 12.08 9.09 -36.74
C THR A 155 11.00 9.48 -37.76
N ARG A 156 10.51 8.52 -38.54
CA ARG A 156 9.44 8.69 -39.55
C ARG A 156 8.07 8.21 -39.08
N LEU A 157 7.98 7.72 -37.84
CA LEU A 157 6.76 7.21 -37.22
C LEU A 157 5.57 8.16 -37.42
N ALA A 158 5.77 9.47 -37.21
CA ALA A 158 4.68 10.45 -37.28
C ALA A 158 4.10 10.61 -38.70
N ASP A 159 4.94 10.48 -39.73
CA ASP A 159 4.52 10.56 -41.15
C ASP A 159 3.80 9.29 -41.56
N ASN A 160 4.32 8.14 -41.11
CA ASN A 160 3.70 6.84 -41.33
C ASN A 160 2.35 6.70 -40.58
N LEU A 161 2.19 7.31 -39.41
CA LEU A 161 0.92 7.36 -38.67
C LEU A 161 -0.12 8.29 -39.32
N LEU A 162 0.31 9.32 -40.05
CA LEU A 162 -0.58 10.19 -40.85
C LEU A 162 -1.07 9.48 -42.13
N HIS A 163 -0.31 8.50 -42.63
CA HIS A 163 -0.64 7.72 -43.82
C HIS A 163 -0.87 6.24 -43.48
N PRO A 164 -2.10 5.85 -43.05
CA PRO A 164 -2.42 4.48 -42.61
C PRO A 164 -2.28 3.39 -43.70
N SER A 165 -1.99 3.77 -44.95
CA SER A 165 -1.66 2.86 -46.06
C SER A 165 -0.15 2.77 -46.36
N SER A 166 0.72 3.32 -45.50
CA SER A 166 2.17 3.23 -45.67
C SER A 166 2.63 1.76 -45.58
N PRO A 167 3.33 1.21 -46.60
CA PRO A 167 3.78 -0.18 -46.61
C PRO A 167 4.85 -0.48 -45.56
N ASN A 168 5.33 0.55 -44.85
CA ASN A 168 6.33 0.44 -43.79
C ASN A 168 5.71 0.12 -42.41
N CYS A 169 4.38 0.17 -42.27
CA CYS A 169 3.69 -0.17 -41.03
C CYS A 169 3.30 -1.65 -40.97
N LEU A 170 3.41 -2.23 -39.77
CA LEU A 170 2.90 -3.56 -39.47
C LEU A 170 1.38 -3.61 -39.69
N PRO A 171 0.83 -4.74 -40.18
CA PRO A 171 -0.61 -4.90 -40.36
C PRO A 171 -1.37 -4.61 -39.05
N SER A 172 -2.48 -3.88 -39.15
CA SER A 172 -3.34 -3.57 -37.99
C SER A 172 -3.77 -4.83 -37.24
N ALA A 173 -4.04 -5.93 -37.96
CA ALA A 173 -4.32 -7.25 -37.37
C ALA A 173 -3.19 -7.76 -36.46
N PHE A 174 -1.92 -7.58 -36.85
CA PHE A 174 -0.77 -7.99 -36.06
C PHE A 174 -0.63 -7.16 -34.77
N LEU A 175 -0.78 -5.83 -34.89
CA LEU A 175 -0.77 -4.93 -33.73
C LEU A 175 -1.90 -5.24 -32.74
N MET A 176 -3.10 -5.58 -33.24
CA MET A 176 -4.21 -6.01 -32.39
C MET A 176 -3.95 -7.35 -31.71
N CYS A 177 -3.49 -8.38 -32.45
CA CYS A 177 -3.16 -9.68 -31.86
C CYS A 177 -2.09 -9.57 -30.78
N THR A 178 -1.00 -8.84 -31.02
CA THR A 178 0.06 -8.61 -30.02
C THR A 178 -0.44 -7.81 -28.81
N GLY A 179 -1.29 -6.79 -29.02
CA GLY A 179 -1.93 -6.03 -27.93
C GLY A 179 -2.90 -6.86 -27.07
N TYR A 180 -3.67 -7.77 -27.67
CA TYR A 180 -4.52 -8.70 -26.93
C TYR A 180 -3.71 -9.72 -26.14
N VAL A 181 -2.65 -10.30 -26.73
CA VAL A 181 -1.75 -11.22 -26.02
C VAL A 181 -1.04 -10.49 -24.86
N TYR A 182 -0.62 -9.24 -25.04
CA TYR A 182 -0.12 -8.41 -23.93
C TYR A 182 -1.16 -8.29 -22.82
N GLY A 183 -2.40 -7.93 -23.15
CA GLY A 183 -3.50 -7.81 -22.19
C GLY A 183 -3.76 -9.08 -21.39
N ILE A 184 -3.84 -10.23 -22.07
CA ILE A 184 -4.08 -11.55 -21.45
C ILE A 184 -2.93 -11.91 -20.48
N ILE A 185 -1.68 -11.77 -20.92
CA ILE A 185 -0.51 -12.02 -20.06
C ILE A 185 -0.50 -11.09 -18.85
N ASN A 186 -0.83 -9.81 -19.05
CA ASN A 186 -0.87 -8.82 -17.97
C ASN A 186 -1.90 -9.20 -16.90
N VAL A 187 -3.11 -9.57 -17.32
CA VAL A 187 -4.20 -10.02 -16.45
C VAL A 187 -3.82 -11.31 -15.71
N ILE A 188 -3.28 -12.33 -16.40
CA ILE A 188 -2.84 -13.59 -15.77
C ILE A 188 -1.77 -13.31 -14.69
N ALA A 189 -0.84 -12.40 -14.94
CA ALA A 189 0.16 -12.00 -13.95
C ALA A 189 -0.49 -11.30 -12.74
N ASP A 190 -1.45 -10.40 -12.95
CA ASP A 190 -2.14 -9.72 -11.84
C ASP A 190 -2.95 -10.68 -10.97
N TRP A 191 -3.70 -11.60 -11.58
CA TRP A 191 -4.40 -12.67 -10.85
C TRP A 191 -3.43 -13.59 -10.09
N THR A 192 -2.27 -13.91 -10.67
CA THR A 192 -1.22 -14.68 -9.99
C THR A 192 -0.69 -13.93 -8.75
N PHE A 193 -0.51 -12.61 -8.86
CA PHE A 193 -0.05 -11.75 -7.77
C PHE A 193 -1.12 -11.55 -6.68
N VAL A 194 -2.41 -11.75 -6.97
CA VAL A 194 -3.48 -11.80 -5.98
C VAL A 194 -3.57 -13.18 -5.31
N LEU A 195 -3.69 -14.25 -6.11
CA LEU A 195 -4.02 -15.59 -5.62
C LEU A 195 -2.88 -16.25 -4.82
N LEU A 196 -1.63 -16.12 -5.27
CA LEU A 196 -0.50 -16.74 -4.57
C LEU A 196 -0.37 -16.27 -3.13
N PRO A 197 -0.35 -14.95 -2.81
CA PRO A 197 -0.33 -14.53 -1.43
C PRO A 197 -1.61 -14.89 -0.65
N VAL A 198 -2.77 -15.12 -1.28
CA VAL A 198 -3.99 -15.57 -0.56
C VAL A 198 -3.75 -16.94 0.05
N SER A 199 -3.21 -17.89 -0.73
CA SER A 199 -2.84 -19.21 -0.19
C SER A 199 -1.88 -19.10 1.00
N VAL A 200 -0.88 -18.21 0.92
CA VAL A 200 0.05 -17.95 2.03
C VAL A 200 -0.66 -17.43 3.28
N LEU A 201 -1.64 -16.53 3.13
CA LEU A 201 -2.39 -15.97 4.27
C LEU A 201 -3.36 -16.96 4.90
N MET A 202 -3.75 -18.03 4.19
CA MET A 202 -4.58 -19.11 4.73
C MET A 202 -3.74 -20.13 5.49
N ASP A 203 -2.61 -20.57 4.91
CA ASP A 203 -1.83 -21.71 5.40
C ASP A 203 -0.69 -21.35 6.39
N SER A 204 -0.52 -20.07 6.75
CA SER A 204 0.64 -19.62 7.53
C SER A 204 0.27 -18.85 8.80
N ASP A 205 0.93 -19.20 9.91
CA ASP A 205 0.97 -18.44 11.18
C ASP A 205 1.74 -17.11 11.08
N LEU A 206 1.47 -16.35 10.02
CA LEU A 206 1.96 -15.00 9.88
C LEU A 206 1.31 -14.10 10.92
N ASP A 207 2.13 -13.40 11.71
CA ASP A 207 1.69 -12.29 12.57
C ASP A 207 0.70 -11.41 11.81
N ARG A 208 -0.40 -11.01 12.46
CA ARG A 208 -1.51 -10.22 11.87
C ARG A 208 -1.01 -9.00 11.08
N ARG A 209 0.17 -8.49 11.44
CA ARG A 209 0.91 -7.40 10.77
C ARG A 209 1.27 -7.73 9.31
N SER A 210 1.86 -8.90 9.05
CA SER A 210 2.18 -9.38 7.70
C SER A 210 0.90 -9.69 6.93
N LYS A 211 -0.08 -10.32 7.58
CA LYS A 211 -1.40 -10.63 6.99
C LYS A 211 -2.10 -9.38 6.44
N ILE A 212 -2.06 -8.27 7.18
CA ILE A 212 -2.58 -6.97 6.72
C ILE A 212 -1.78 -6.42 5.53
N SER A 213 -0.43 -6.38 5.62
CA SER A 213 0.40 -5.82 4.54
C SER A 213 0.20 -6.52 3.20
N VAL A 214 0.06 -7.84 3.24
CA VAL A 214 -0.17 -8.66 2.06
C VAL A 214 -1.60 -8.45 1.54
N SER A 215 -2.59 -8.31 2.43
CA SER A 215 -4.00 -8.08 2.06
C SER A 215 -4.22 -6.82 1.21
N ILE A 216 -3.61 -5.66 1.51
CA ILE A 216 -3.84 -4.48 0.64
C ILE A 216 -3.18 -4.65 -0.73
N VAL A 217 -2.05 -5.36 -0.83
CA VAL A 217 -1.43 -5.59 -2.15
C VAL A 217 -2.27 -6.54 -3.00
N MET A 218 -3.04 -7.46 -2.40
CA MET A 218 -4.10 -8.21 -3.11
C MET A 218 -5.19 -7.28 -3.62
N CYS A 219 -5.67 -6.34 -2.80
CA CYS A 219 -6.66 -5.35 -3.25
C CYS A 219 -6.14 -4.54 -4.46
N LEU A 220 -4.84 -4.25 -4.50
CA LEU A 220 -4.21 -3.58 -5.66
C LEU A 220 -4.09 -4.48 -6.89
N GLY A 221 -3.70 -5.74 -6.73
CA GLY A 221 -3.68 -6.69 -7.83
C GLY A 221 -5.08 -6.89 -8.42
N ALA A 222 -6.13 -6.89 -7.57
CA ALA A 222 -7.51 -6.95 -8.01
C ALA A 222 -7.97 -5.67 -8.74
N VAL A 223 -7.65 -4.48 -8.21
CA VAL A 223 -7.97 -3.21 -8.90
C VAL A 223 -7.19 -3.07 -10.22
N GLY A 224 -5.93 -3.50 -10.25
CA GLY A 224 -5.11 -3.56 -11.46
C GLY A 224 -5.69 -4.52 -12.50
N SER A 225 -6.07 -5.74 -12.11
CA SER A 225 -6.68 -6.70 -13.03
C SER A 225 -8.00 -6.19 -13.62
N VAL A 226 -8.84 -5.52 -12.83
CA VAL A 226 -10.06 -4.85 -13.34
C VAL A 226 -9.72 -3.76 -14.36
N SER A 227 -8.72 -2.91 -14.08
CA SER A 227 -8.29 -1.88 -15.04
C SER A 227 -7.73 -2.47 -16.34
N SER A 228 -6.90 -3.50 -16.25
CA SER A 228 -6.34 -4.21 -17.40
C SER A 228 -7.43 -4.90 -18.25
N VAL A 229 -8.47 -5.47 -17.63
CA VAL A 229 -9.65 -6.00 -18.34
C VAL A 229 -10.44 -4.88 -19.01
N LEU A 230 -10.71 -3.76 -18.33
CA LEU A 230 -11.40 -2.61 -18.91
C LEU A 230 -10.63 -2.06 -20.14
N ARG A 231 -9.30 -1.94 -20.04
CA ARG A 231 -8.44 -1.53 -21.17
C ARG A 231 -8.61 -2.46 -22.38
N MET A 232 -8.65 -3.78 -22.15
CA MET A 232 -8.84 -4.78 -23.21
C MET A 232 -10.20 -4.64 -23.91
N VAL A 233 -11.28 -4.40 -23.15
CA VAL A 233 -12.64 -4.16 -23.69
C VAL A 233 -12.70 -2.86 -24.50
N TYR A 234 -12.11 -1.77 -24.00
CA TYR A 234 -12.13 -0.49 -24.72
C TYR A 234 -11.23 -0.47 -25.97
N LEU A 235 -10.18 -1.30 -26.02
CA LEU A 235 -9.34 -1.47 -27.21
C LEU A 235 -10.16 -2.01 -28.39
N SER A 236 -11.07 -2.96 -28.14
CA SER A 236 -12.05 -3.43 -29.13
C SER A 236 -13.01 -2.31 -29.56
N GLY A 237 -13.44 -1.46 -28.63
CA GLY A 237 -14.34 -0.33 -28.91
C GLY A 237 -13.73 0.77 -29.79
N LEU A 238 -12.40 0.93 -29.78
CA LEU A 238 -11.69 1.89 -30.65
C LEU A 238 -11.73 1.48 -32.14
N GLN A 239 -11.96 0.20 -32.47
CA GLN A 239 -12.02 -0.26 -33.86
C GLN A 239 -13.21 0.30 -34.65
N LEU A 240 -14.34 0.62 -34.00
CA LEU A 240 -15.53 1.15 -34.68
C LEU A 240 -15.47 2.65 -35.00
N GLN A 241 -14.47 3.37 -34.48
CA GLN A 241 -14.28 4.81 -34.76
C GLN A 241 -12.81 5.11 -35.09
N SER A 242 -12.41 4.69 -36.28
CA SER A 242 -11.28 5.32 -36.96
C SER A 242 -11.44 6.86 -36.98
N VAL A 243 -10.32 7.58 -36.95
CA VAL A 243 -10.23 9.07 -36.85
C VAL A 243 -10.59 9.66 -35.46
N GLY A 244 -10.98 8.86 -34.47
CA GLY A 244 -11.46 9.32 -33.15
C GLY A 244 -10.41 9.67 -32.06
N LEU A 245 -9.31 10.37 -32.37
CA LEU A 245 -8.32 10.78 -31.32
C LEU A 245 -8.94 11.66 -30.21
N ALA A 246 -10.09 12.29 -30.51
CA ALA A 246 -10.90 13.09 -29.58
C ALA A 246 -12.21 12.38 -29.12
N SER A 247 -12.30 11.05 -29.17
CA SER A 247 -13.53 10.35 -28.73
C SER A 247 -13.75 10.44 -27.21
N VAL A 248 -14.99 10.15 -26.77
CA VAL A 248 -15.32 9.96 -25.34
C VAL A 248 -14.65 8.70 -24.78
N THR A 249 -14.61 7.62 -25.58
CA THR A 249 -14.00 6.34 -25.23
C THR A 249 -12.50 6.47 -24.94
N SER A 250 -11.74 7.10 -25.84
CA SER A 250 -10.28 7.26 -25.71
C SER A 250 -9.89 7.92 -24.38
N ARG A 251 -10.68 8.90 -23.91
CA ARG A 251 -10.39 9.65 -22.69
C ARG A 251 -10.84 8.92 -21.43
N LYS A 252 -11.90 8.10 -21.50
CA LYS A 252 -12.21 7.12 -20.44
C LYS A 252 -11.08 6.09 -20.31
N VAL A 253 -10.50 5.61 -21.41
CA VAL A 253 -9.30 4.75 -21.39
C VAL A 253 -8.11 5.46 -20.73
N THR A 254 -7.82 6.72 -21.09
CA THR A 254 -6.73 7.49 -20.46
C THR A 254 -6.89 7.62 -18.94
N ILE A 255 -8.11 7.81 -18.44
CA ILE A 255 -8.38 7.87 -16.99
C ILE A 255 -7.98 6.55 -16.31
N TRP A 256 -8.45 5.41 -16.82
CA TRP A 256 -8.12 4.09 -16.25
C TRP A 256 -6.64 3.75 -16.38
N ALA A 257 -6.04 3.98 -17.55
CA ALA A 257 -4.61 3.78 -17.79
C ALA A 257 -3.69 4.68 -16.96
N THR A 258 -4.18 5.83 -16.47
CA THR A 258 -3.45 6.68 -15.50
C THR A 258 -3.67 6.19 -14.06
N ALA A 259 -4.91 5.82 -13.72
CA ALA A 259 -5.30 5.41 -12.38
C ALA A 259 -4.62 4.10 -11.94
N GLU A 260 -4.49 3.12 -12.83
CA GLU A 260 -3.85 1.82 -12.59
C GLU A 260 -2.40 1.94 -12.05
N PRO A 261 -1.42 2.49 -12.81
CA PRO A 261 -0.06 2.63 -12.31
C PRO A 261 0.03 3.62 -11.14
N GLY A 262 -0.71 4.73 -11.17
CA GLY A 262 -0.67 5.74 -10.10
C GLY A 262 -1.13 5.19 -8.74
N THR A 263 -2.28 4.54 -8.69
CA THR A 263 -2.78 3.90 -7.45
C THR A 263 -1.89 2.74 -7.01
N GLY A 264 -1.37 1.97 -7.97
CA GLY A 264 -0.41 0.90 -7.73
C GLY A 264 0.88 1.38 -7.04
N ILE A 265 1.52 2.43 -7.56
CA ILE A 265 2.74 3.05 -6.98
C ILE A 265 2.49 3.51 -5.53
N VAL A 266 1.40 4.26 -5.33
CA VAL A 266 1.01 4.78 -4.02
C VAL A 266 0.85 3.66 -3.01
N ALA A 267 0.02 2.67 -3.34
CA ALA A 267 -0.39 1.70 -2.35
C ALA A 267 0.62 0.54 -2.18
N ALA A 268 1.43 0.24 -3.20
CA ALA A 268 2.65 -0.56 -3.04
C ALA A 268 3.63 0.09 -2.06
N SER A 269 3.75 1.42 -2.10
CA SER A 269 4.55 2.18 -1.15
C SER A 269 3.92 2.19 0.25
N VAL A 270 2.61 2.43 0.37
CA VAL A 270 1.86 2.37 1.65
C VAL A 270 1.92 0.99 2.32
N ALA A 271 1.98 -0.11 1.56
CA ALA A 271 2.15 -1.45 2.14
C ALA A 271 3.41 -1.55 3.01
N ILE A 272 4.53 -0.97 2.54
CA ILE A 272 5.84 -0.98 3.23
C ILE A 272 5.89 0.00 4.41
N LEU A 273 5.03 1.03 4.42
CA LEU A 273 5.00 2.08 5.45
C LEU A 273 4.32 1.67 6.77
N ARG A 274 3.55 0.59 6.77
CA ARG A 274 2.73 0.13 7.91
C ARG A 274 3.46 -0.09 9.25
N PRO A 275 4.68 -0.69 9.33
CA PRO A 275 5.40 -0.78 10.59
C PRO A 275 5.78 0.60 11.18
N LEU A 276 5.99 1.61 10.34
CA LEU A 276 6.25 2.98 10.78
C LEU A 276 4.98 3.67 11.27
N VAL A 277 3.89 3.63 10.49
CA VAL A 277 2.63 4.32 10.85
C VAL A 277 2.16 3.88 12.24
N ARG A 278 2.34 2.60 12.60
CA ARG A 278 2.02 2.12 13.94
C ARG A 278 3.01 2.58 15.03
N LYS A 279 4.31 2.72 14.74
CA LYS A 279 5.27 3.34 15.67
C LYS A 279 4.91 4.81 15.90
N MET A 280 4.76 5.59 14.84
CA MET A 280 4.34 7.00 14.94
C MET A 280 3.02 7.18 15.67
N ALA A 281 2.01 6.33 15.42
CA ALA A 281 0.75 6.36 16.16
C ALA A 281 0.92 6.00 17.65
N ALA A 282 1.84 5.08 17.99
CA ALA A 282 2.18 4.77 19.38
C ALA A 282 2.91 5.94 20.06
N ASP A 283 3.94 6.49 19.42
CA ASP A 283 4.74 7.62 19.90
C ASP A 283 3.87 8.88 20.09
N VAL A 284 2.94 9.14 19.17
CA VAL A 284 1.95 10.23 19.28
C VAL A 284 0.97 9.97 20.42
N ARG A 285 0.49 8.72 20.60
CA ARG A 285 -0.40 8.36 21.73
C ARG A 285 0.31 8.48 23.07
N GLU A 286 1.60 8.17 23.13
CA GLU A 286 2.43 8.34 24.33
C GLU A 286 2.68 9.82 24.65
N LYS A 287 3.06 10.63 23.64
CA LYS A 287 3.20 12.09 23.80
C LYS A 287 1.89 12.78 24.18
N ALA A 288 0.76 12.33 23.64
CA ALA A 288 -0.56 12.83 24.01
C ALA A 288 -0.91 12.51 25.47
N LYS A 289 -0.60 11.30 25.96
CA LYS A 289 -0.74 10.93 27.38
C LYS A 289 0.16 11.78 28.28
N LEU A 290 1.42 12.02 27.88
CA LEU A 290 2.36 12.88 28.60
C LEU A 290 1.86 14.32 28.72
N HIS A 291 1.32 14.90 27.63
CA HIS A 291 0.72 16.24 27.66
C HIS A 291 -0.53 16.30 28.55
N SER A 292 -1.43 15.32 28.45
CA SER A 292 -2.64 15.26 29.29
C SER A 292 -2.31 15.18 30.78
N ARG A 293 -1.34 14.33 31.17
CA ARG A 293 -0.90 14.17 32.57
C ARG A 293 -0.18 15.41 33.13
N LYS A 294 0.40 16.26 32.26
CA LYS A 294 1.01 17.52 32.68
C LYS A 294 -0.01 18.60 33.01
N GLY A 295 -1.20 18.56 32.38
CA GLY A 295 -2.31 19.47 32.67
C GLY A 295 -3.01 19.20 34.01
N SER A 296 -3.11 17.93 34.44
CA SER A 296 -3.79 17.60 35.70
C SER A 296 -3.00 18.01 36.94
N HIS A 297 -1.66 17.88 36.90
CA HIS A 297 -0.82 18.22 38.05
C HIS A 297 -0.88 19.70 38.47
N GLN A 298 -1.09 20.61 37.51
CA GLN A 298 -1.13 22.05 37.79
C GLN A 298 -2.44 22.48 38.47
N SER A 299 -3.51 21.70 38.35
CA SER A 299 -4.79 21.95 39.05
C SER A 299 -4.76 21.52 40.52
N ASP A 300 -4.11 20.40 40.85
CA ASP A 300 -4.06 19.87 42.22
C ASP A 300 -3.22 20.75 43.17
N ASP A 301 -2.09 21.28 42.70
CA ASP A 301 -1.25 22.18 43.51
C ASP A 301 -1.97 23.51 43.84
N THR A 302 -2.88 23.96 42.97
CA THR A 302 -3.72 25.13 43.21
C THR A 302 -4.77 24.87 44.30
N ILE A 303 -5.33 23.64 44.37
CA ILE A 303 -6.35 23.27 45.37
C ILE A 303 -5.73 23.03 46.76
N ARG A 304 -4.45 22.63 46.83
CA ARG A 304 -3.77 22.35 48.12
C ARG A 304 -3.37 23.62 48.89
N LEU A 305 -3.16 24.75 48.22
CA LEU A 305 -2.72 26.00 48.87
C LEU A 305 -3.82 26.72 49.68
N THR A 306 -5.09 26.33 49.55
CA THR A 306 -6.22 26.98 50.26
C THR A 306 -6.56 26.36 51.62
N ARG A 307 -5.99 25.21 52.00
CA ARG A 307 -6.26 24.58 53.31
C ARG A 307 -5.39 25.19 54.42
N ARG A 308 -5.76 26.42 54.80
CA ARG A 308 -5.18 27.18 55.92
C ARG A 308 -5.21 26.36 57.22
N ALA A 309 -4.11 26.39 57.96
CA ALA A 309 -3.93 25.59 59.17
C ALA A 309 -4.90 25.99 60.31
N SER A 310 -5.43 24.98 60.99
CA SER A 310 -5.97 25.08 62.35
C SER A 310 -5.11 24.18 63.27
N PHE A 311 -4.86 24.67 64.48
CA PHE A 311 -3.77 24.24 65.35
C PHE A 311 -4.33 23.51 66.58
N THR A 312 -3.98 22.24 66.81
CA THR A 312 -4.25 21.53 68.08
C THR A 312 -3.11 20.56 68.45
N PRO A 313 -2.79 20.40 69.76
CA PRO A 313 -1.63 19.63 70.23
C PRO A 313 -1.93 18.11 70.39
N PRO A 314 -0.90 17.26 70.51
CA PRO A 314 -1.08 15.80 70.58
C PRO A 314 -1.51 15.32 71.97
N PHE A 315 -2.45 14.38 72.02
CA PHE A 315 -2.78 13.62 73.24
C PHE A 315 -2.82 12.10 73.01
N LYS A 316 -2.71 11.34 74.11
CA LYS A 316 -2.26 9.94 74.13
C LYS A 316 -3.25 8.90 73.57
N LYS A 317 -2.69 7.77 73.10
CA LYS A 317 -3.38 6.52 72.69
C LYS A 317 -4.43 6.02 73.71
N LYS A 318 -5.53 5.45 73.21
CA LYS A 318 -5.95 4.05 73.45
C LYS A 318 -6.97 3.60 72.37
N PRO A 319 -7.12 2.28 72.13
CA PRO A 319 -7.85 1.77 70.96
C PRO A 319 -9.36 1.64 71.21
N GLY A 320 -10.13 1.85 70.14
CA GLY A 320 -11.58 1.61 70.08
C GLY A 320 -11.96 0.87 68.80
N MET A 321 -12.68 -0.23 69.00
CA MET A 321 -13.57 -0.92 68.05
C MET A 321 -14.49 0.12 67.35
N TYR A 322 -15.10 -0.05 66.16
CA TYR A 322 -15.85 -1.19 65.59
C TYR A 322 -16.15 -0.99 64.08
N SER A 323 -16.30 -2.12 63.36
CA SER A 323 -17.22 -2.42 62.21
C SER A 323 -17.35 -1.53 60.95
N LEU A 324 -17.07 -2.18 59.78
CA LEU A 324 -17.93 -2.39 58.57
C LEU A 324 -18.50 -1.16 57.82
N HIS A 325 -18.56 -1.09 56.49
CA HIS A 325 -18.80 -2.12 55.44
C HIS A 325 -18.03 -1.76 54.13
N SER A 326 -17.65 -2.74 53.28
CA SER A 326 -18.10 -2.95 51.87
C SER A 326 -17.94 -1.75 50.89
N GLU A 327 -17.54 -1.86 49.62
CA GLU A 327 -17.08 -2.93 48.72
C GLU A 327 -15.67 -2.50 48.15
N ASP A 328 -14.93 -3.15 47.24
CA ASP A 328 -15.10 -4.27 46.29
C ASP A 328 -13.69 -4.88 45.96
N ASP A 329 -13.55 -5.59 44.83
CA ASP A 329 -12.32 -6.02 44.12
C ASP A 329 -11.46 -7.12 44.76
N GLU A 330 -11.95 -8.36 44.64
CA GLU A 330 -11.14 -9.59 44.73
C GLU A 330 -10.00 -9.59 43.70
N ASN A 331 -8.76 -9.81 44.14
CA ASN A 331 -7.64 -10.09 43.25
C ASN A 331 -6.96 -11.43 43.66
N PRO A 332 -7.24 -12.57 42.98
CA PRO A 332 -6.92 -13.92 43.47
C PRO A 332 -5.44 -14.31 43.58
N TRP A 333 -4.49 -13.38 43.41
CA TRP A 333 -3.06 -13.69 43.23
C TRP A 333 -2.10 -12.83 44.08
N SER A 334 -2.56 -12.28 45.20
CA SER A 334 -1.68 -11.70 46.22
C SER A 334 -1.28 -12.75 47.27
N PRO A 335 0.03 -13.08 47.43
CA PRO A 335 0.46 -14.01 48.47
C PRO A 335 0.39 -13.33 49.86
N THR A 336 -0.40 -13.91 50.76
CA THR A 336 -0.58 -13.43 52.13
C THR A 336 0.72 -13.57 52.94
N LEU A 337 1.45 -12.46 53.11
CA LEU A 337 2.62 -12.40 53.97
C LEU A 337 2.21 -12.39 55.45
N MET A 338 2.09 -13.58 56.04
CA MET A 338 1.95 -13.74 57.49
C MET A 338 3.29 -13.46 58.18
N ALA A 339 3.49 -12.22 58.62
CA ALA A 339 4.60 -11.85 59.50
C ALA A 339 4.15 -11.98 60.96
N GLU A 340 4.62 -13.02 61.67
CA GLU A 340 4.41 -13.13 63.11
C GLU A 340 5.47 -12.31 63.87
N GLU A 341 5.07 -11.17 64.43
CA GLU A 341 5.91 -10.43 65.37
C GLU A 341 5.94 -11.14 66.73
N ARG A 342 7.08 -11.75 67.07
CA ARG A 342 7.47 -11.97 68.47
C ARG A 342 8.77 -11.25 68.76
N GLY A 343 8.80 -10.57 69.90
CA GLY A 343 9.82 -9.56 70.21
C GLY A 343 11.23 -10.10 70.35
N ILE A 344 12.20 -9.25 70.03
CA ILE A 344 13.63 -9.49 70.24
C ILE A 344 14.05 -8.75 71.51
N GLY A 345 14.34 -9.52 72.56
CA GLY A 345 15.24 -9.07 73.63
C GLY A 345 16.65 -8.91 73.07
N GLY A 346 17.45 -8.02 73.66
CA GLY A 346 18.70 -7.54 73.05
C GLY A 346 19.65 -8.65 72.60
N ASP A 347 19.92 -8.69 71.29
CA ASP A 347 21.26 -8.55 70.71
C ASP A 347 21.14 -8.38 69.18
N GLY A 348 21.74 -7.32 68.64
CA GLY A 348 21.38 -6.74 67.34
C GLY A 348 21.93 -7.45 66.09
N VAL A 349 21.52 -8.70 65.82
CA VAL A 349 21.84 -9.39 64.55
C VAL A 349 20.61 -10.11 63.97
N PRO A 350 20.13 -9.74 62.76
CA PRO A 350 19.00 -10.44 62.13
C PRO A 350 19.40 -11.81 61.60
N LYS A 351 18.80 -12.88 62.14
CA LYS A 351 18.93 -14.25 61.60
C LYS A 351 17.93 -14.47 60.46
N MET A 352 18.45 -14.78 59.27
CA MET A 352 17.64 -15.22 58.13
C MET A 352 17.34 -16.72 58.27
N ILE A 353 16.06 -17.11 58.35
CA ILE A 353 15.63 -18.52 58.33
C ILE A 353 14.94 -18.79 57.00
N VAL A 354 15.55 -19.64 56.16
CA VAL A 354 14.97 -20.08 54.89
C VAL A 354 13.99 -21.22 55.17
N VAL A 355 12.69 -20.93 55.13
CA VAL A 355 11.64 -21.96 55.21
C VAL A 355 11.49 -22.62 53.84
N LYS A 356 11.83 -23.92 53.77
CA LYS A 356 11.76 -24.73 52.57
C LYS A 356 10.31 -25.14 52.31
N GLY A 357 9.65 -24.50 51.34
CA GLY A 357 8.26 -24.81 50.98
C GLY A 357 8.08 -26.27 50.56
N MET A 358 7.22 -27.01 51.27
CA MET A 358 6.81 -28.36 50.88
C MET A 358 5.76 -28.28 49.78
N MET A 359 6.02 -28.93 48.65
CA MET A 359 5.08 -29.08 47.54
C MET A 359 4.28 -30.36 47.77
N SER A 360 2.96 -30.23 48.02
CA SER A 360 2.09 -31.39 48.25
C SER A 360 1.72 -32.05 46.90
N PRO A 361 1.84 -33.38 46.74
CA PRO A 361 1.69 -34.04 45.44
C PRO A 361 0.24 -34.18 45.00
N ALA A 362 0.02 -34.13 43.67
CA ALA A 362 -1.26 -34.42 43.06
C ALA A 362 -1.67 -35.88 43.26
N MET A 363 -2.98 -36.12 43.45
CA MET A 363 -3.53 -37.43 43.79
C MET A 363 -3.50 -38.40 42.58
N GLY A 364 -3.01 -39.62 42.83
CA GLY A 364 -2.86 -40.70 41.85
C GLY A 364 -4.16 -41.49 41.55
N PRO A 365 -4.05 -42.58 40.75
CA PRO A 365 -5.10 -43.00 39.83
C PRO A 365 -6.14 -43.98 40.40
N LYS A 366 -7.29 -44.07 39.72
CA LYS A 366 -8.19 -45.24 39.76
C LYS A 366 -7.98 -46.10 38.51
N ALA A 367 -8.00 -47.42 38.67
CA ALA A 367 -7.80 -48.39 37.60
C ALA A 367 -9.13 -49.00 37.12
N MET A 368 -9.18 -49.27 35.80
CA MET A 368 -9.70 -50.45 35.05
C MET A 368 -10.90 -51.30 35.57
N PRO A 369 -11.69 -51.90 34.66
CA PRO A 369 -11.21 -53.07 33.91
C PRO A 369 -11.42 -53.01 32.37
N ASP A 370 -10.79 -53.97 31.69
CA ASP A 370 -10.91 -54.29 30.27
C ASP A 370 -12.32 -54.74 29.87
N ASP A 371 -12.67 -54.61 28.58
CA ASP A 371 -13.33 -55.70 27.87
C ASP A 371 -13.14 -55.61 26.34
N ILE A 372 -13.25 -56.77 25.68
CA ILE A 372 -12.91 -57.04 24.28
C ILE A 372 -14.17 -57.09 23.41
N VAL A 373 -14.19 -56.40 22.25
CA VAL A 373 -14.62 -56.88 20.90
C VAL A 373 -14.00 -55.96 19.84
#